data_AF-A0A8B8K3W9-F1
#
_entry.id   AF-A0A8B8K3W9-F1
#
_cell.length_a   1.000
_cell.length_b   1.000
_cell.length_c   1.000
_cell.angle_alpha   90.00
_cell.angle_beta   90.00
_cell.angle_gamma   90.00
#
_symmetry.space_group_name_H-M   'P 1'
#
loop_
_entity.id
_entity.type
_entity.pdbx_description
1 polymer ?
#
loop_
_entity_poly.entity_id
_entity_poly.type
_entity_poly.pdbx_seq_one_letter_code
_entity_poly.pdbx_strand_id
1 'polypeptide(L)'
;MYTPFWLTLCLGIVVPLHLYESFTELEYLLLGLISAVPSFVIPILFVGKADRGVALKDRYWVKATLWIIIFSYVGNYFWTHYFFTVLGASYTFPSWKMNNVPHTTFMLTHVCFLFYHVTSNMTLRRLRHFTAHLSEKVQWVTEAAWILVLAYFIAYLETIAIANFPYYQFVDRDSMYKVGCLFYAIYFAVSFPMFLRIDEKPGDKWDLPRIAVDALGAAMLVTIILDLWRIFLGPIVPIPDAKQCPQSGLPWFTENVNLT
;
A
#
# COMPACT_ATOMS: atom_id res chain seq x y z
N MET A 1 8.79 -11.08 -14.37
CA MET A 1 8.83 -11.80 -13.09
C MET A 1 9.05 -10.75 -12.01
N TYR A 2 8.11 -10.62 -11.08
CA TYR A 2 8.25 -9.77 -9.91
C TYR A 2 8.63 -10.70 -8.76
N THR A 3 9.93 -10.88 -8.60
CA THR A 3 10.49 -11.97 -7.81
C THR A 3 10.20 -11.71 -6.33
N PRO A 4 9.72 -12.71 -5.55
CA PRO A 4 9.54 -12.62 -4.10
C PRO A 4 10.89 -12.60 -3.35
N PHE A 5 11.96 -12.11 -3.99
CA PHE A 5 13.31 -12.07 -3.43
C PHE A 5 13.35 -11.30 -2.11
N TRP A 6 12.66 -10.16 -2.04
CA TRP A 6 12.55 -9.37 -0.82
C TRP A 6 11.83 -10.14 0.30
N LEU A 7 10.82 -10.97 -0.02
CA LEU A 7 10.13 -11.81 0.98
C LEU A 7 11.12 -12.82 1.58
N THR A 8 11.89 -13.51 0.73
CA THR A 8 12.91 -14.46 1.20
C THR A 8 13.99 -13.74 2.02
N LEU A 9 14.46 -12.58 1.55
CA LEU A 9 15.49 -11.81 2.25
C LEU A 9 14.99 -11.29 3.60
N CYS A 10 13.87 -10.58 3.64
CA CYS A 10 13.37 -9.96 4.86
C CYS A 10 12.76 -10.99 5.80
N LEU A 11 11.77 -11.77 5.34
CA LEU A 11 11.00 -12.68 6.20
C LEU A 11 11.63 -14.07 6.34
N GLY A 12 12.50 -14.48 5.41
CA GLY A 12 13.16 -15.79 5.45
C GLY A 12 14.56 -15.78 6.08
N ILE A 13 15.25 -14.63 6.08
CA ILE A 13 16.64 -14.52 6.53
C ILE A 13 16.78 -13.44 7.62
N VAL A 14 16.51 -12.17 7.30
CA VAL A 14 16.83 -11.04 8.20
C VAL A 14 16.02 -11.09 9.49
N VAL A 15 14.70 -11.28 9.42
CA VAL A 15 13.83 -11.32 10.59
C VAL A 15 14.06 -12.59 11.43
N PRO A 16 14.04 -13.83 10.86
CA PRO A 16 14.23 -15.05 11.67
C PRO A 16 15.60 -15.17 12.33
N LEU A 17 16.65 -14.63 11.70
CA LEU A 17 18.01 -14.66 12.23
C LEU A 17 18.36 -13.42 13.07
N HIS A 18 17.40 -12.52 13.31
CA HIS A 18 17.60 -11.31 14.11
C HIS A 18 18.75 -10.39 13.62
N LEU A 19 19.12 -10.47 12.33
CA LEU A 19 20.26 -9.71 11.78
C LEU A 19 20.06 -8.19 11.94
N TYR A 20 18.79 -7.77 11.92
CA TYR A 20 18.37 -6.39 12.03
C TYR A 20 18.81 -5.72 13.36
N GLU A 21 19.10 -6.47 14.41
CA GLU A 21 19.53 -5.89 15.70
C GLU A 21 20.90 -5.20 15.61
N SER A 22 21.75 -5.64 14.67
CA SER A 22 23.09 -5.10 14.45
C SER A 22 23.15 -3.98 13.41
N PHE A 23 22.03 -3.67 12.75
CA PHE A 23 22.01 -2.74 11.62
C PHE A 23 22.07 -1.29 12.09
N THR A 24 22.95 -0.51 11.45
CA THR A 24 22.94 0.95 11.51
C THR A 24 22.03 1.50 10.40
N GLU A 25 21.92 2.83 10.32
CA GLU A 25 21.14 3.52 9.30
C GLU A 25 21.52 3.08 7.87
N LEU A 26 22.80 2.81 7.64
CA LEU A 26 23.30 2.39 6.33
C LEU A 26 22.85 0.97 5.97
N GLU A 27 22.97 0.00 6.87
CA GLU A 27 22.55 -1.38 6.60
C GLU A 27 21.04 -1.46 6.36
N TYR A 28 20.23 -0.68 7.09
CA TYR A 28 18.80 -0.59 6.80
C TYR A 28 18.55 0.02 5.41
N LEU A 29 19.27 1.06 4.99
CA LEU A 29 19.11 1.60 3.64
C LEU A 29 19.50 0.58 2.57
N LEU A 30 20.64 -0.10 2.77
CA LEU A 30 21.14 -1.13 1.87
C LEU A 30 20.16 -2.31 1.77
N LEU A 31 19.53 -2.73 2.87
CA LEU A 31 18.47 -3.74 2.84
C LEU A 31 17.32 -3.33 1.92
N GLY A 32 16.87 -2.07 2.03
CA GLY A 32 15.83 -1.53 1.15
C GLY A 32 16.27 -1.50 -0.32
N LEU A 33 17.49 -1.05 -0.60
CA LEU A 33 18.04 -0.99 -1.95
C LEU A 33 18.21 -2.37 -2.58
N ILE A 34 18.80 -3.32 -1.86
CA ILE A 34 18.99 -4.71 -2.32
C ILE A 34 17.63 -5.38 -2.58
N SER A 35 16.59 -5.00 -1.83
CA SER A 35 15.24 -5.49 -2.08
C SER A 35 14.61 -4.85 -3.33
N ALA A 36 14.78 -3.54 -3.52
CA ALA A 36 14.13 -2.77 -4.59
C ALA A 36 14.83 -2.88 -5.95
N VAL A 37 16.16 -2.74 -6.02
CA VAL A 37 16.92 -2.70 -7.28
C VAL A 37 16.65 -3.90 -8.20
N PRO A 38 16.51 -5.16 -7.70
CA PRO A 38 16.17 -6.29 -8.55
C PRO A 38 14.86 -6.13 -9.33
N SER A 39 13.87 -5.40 -8.82
CA SER A 39 12.60 -5.17 -9.54
C SER A 39 12.79 -4.36 -10.83
N PHE A 40 13.88 -3.59 -10.94
CA PHE A 40 14.25 -2.81 -12.12
C PHE A 40 15.28 -3.54 -12.98
N VAL A 41 16.33 -4.09 -12.37
CA VAL A 41 17.46 -4.67 -13.10
C VAL A 41 17.08 -5.98 -13.80
N ILE A 42 16.33 -6.85 -13.14
CA ILE A 42 15.93 -8.15 -13.72
C ILE A 42 15.13 -7.97 -15.01
N PRO A 43 14.05 -7.16 -15.09
CA PRO A 43 13.29 -7.00 -16.33
C PRO A 43 14.03 -6.22 -17.43
N ILE A 44 15.09 -5.47 -17.10
CA ILE A 44 15.99 -4.86 -18.08
C ILE A 44 16.89 -5.93 -18.72
N LEU A 45 17.53 -6.77 -17.90
CA LEU A 45 18.47 -7.81 -18.37
C LEU A 45 17.75 -9.00 -19.02
N PHE A 46 16.61 -9.41 -18.47
CA PHE A 46 15.84 -10.59 -18.89
C PHE A 46 14.49 -10.18 -19.47
N VAL A 47 14.53 -9.69 -20.71
CA VAL A 47 13.34 -9.21 -21.42
C VAL A 47 12.40 -10.38 -21.75
N GLY A 48 11.19 -10.32 -21.20
CA GLY A 48 10.13 -11.31 -21.45
C GLY A 48 9.70 -11.31 -22.92
N LYS A 49 9.17 -12.45 -23.39
CA LYS A 49 8.73 -12.62 -24.80
C LYS A 49 7.74 -11.53 -25.24
N ALA A 50 6.83 -11.13 -24.35
CA ALA A 50 5.82 -10.10 -24.62
C ALA A 50 6.40 -8.68 -24.78
N ASP A 51 7.59 -8.41 -24.25
CA ASP A 51 8.24 -7.10 -24.28
C ASP A 51 9.39 -7.02 -25.30
N ARG A 52 9.65 -8.09 -26.07
CA ARG A 52 10.71 -8.11 -27.08
C ARG A 52 10.37 -7.15 -28.22
N GLY A 53 11.31 -6.29 -28.57
CA GLY A 53 11.12 -5.28 -29.61
C GLY A 53 10.26 -4.08 -29.19
N VAL A 54 9.75 -4.07 -27.95
CA VAL A 54 8.97 -2.96 -27.40
C VAL A 54 9.90 -1.95 -26.72
N ALA A 55 9.69 -0.66 -27.00
CA ALA A 55 10.42 0.43 -26.37
C ALA A 55 10.19 0.42 -24.85
N LEU A 56 11.21 0.80 -24.08
CA LEU A 56 11.20 0.68 -22.61
C LEU A 56 9.96 1.31 -21.97
N LYS A 57 9.61 2.54 -22.37
CA LYS A 57 8.44 3.29 -21.87
C LYS A 57 7.10 2.59 -22.11
N ASP A 58 7.02 1.72 -23.11
CA ASP A 58 5.79 1.04 -23.52
C ASP A 58 5.67 -0.36 -22.89
N ARG A 59 6.72 -0.85 -22.23
CA ARG A 59 6.71 -2.13 -21.53
C ARG A 59 5.83 -2.05 -20.29
N TYR A 60 5.04 -3.10 -20.06
CA TYR A 60 4.09 -3.14 -18.95
C TYR A 60 4.77 -2.95 -17.59
N TRP A 61 5.94 -3.56 -17.38
CA TRP A 61 6.63 -3.49 -16.09
C TRP A 61 7.08 -2.07 -15.74
N VAL A 62 7.42 -1.23 -16.73
CA VAL A 62 7.79 0.18 -16.51
C VAL A 62 6.59 0.97 -16.06
N LYS A 63 5.45 0.79 -16.72
CA LYS A 63 4.18 1.43 -16.36
C LYS A 63 3.70 1.00 -14.98
N ALA A 64 3.73 -0.30 -14.70
CA ALA A 64 3.39 -0.86 -13.39
C ALA A 64 4.31 -0.29 -12.28
N THR A 65 5.61 -0.22 -12.54
CA THR A 65 6.60 0.30 -11.59
C THR A 65 6.39 1.80 -11.33
N LEU A 66 6.15 2.60 -12.38
CA LEU A 66 5.85 4.03 -12.24
C LEU A 66 4.59 4.26 -11.41
N TRP A 67 3.52 3.51 -11.68
CA TRP A 67 2.27 3.60 -10.92
C TRP A 67 2.52 3.33 -9.43
N ILE A 68 3.24 2.26 -9.11
CA ILE A 68 3.54 1.87 -7.72
C ILE A 68 4.46 2.88 -7.05
N ILE A 69 5.48 3.42 -7.73
CA ILE A 69 6.35 4.47 -7.16
C ILE A 69 5.54 5.68 -6.72
N ILE A 70 4.62 6.15 -7.57
CA ILE A 70 3.79 7.32 -7.26
C ILE A 70 2.87 7.01 -6.09
N PHE A 71 2.14 5.88 -6.16
CA PHE A 71 1.19 5.49 -5.13
C PHE A 71 1.87 5.23 -3.77
N SER A 72 3.00 4.52 -3.76
CA SER A 72 3.76 4.22 -2.54
C SER A 72 4.44 5.46 -1.97
N TYR A 73 4.89 6.40 -2.82
CA TYR A 73 5.41 7.68 -2.36
C TYR A 73 4.33 8.49 -1.66
N VAL A 74 3.13 8.56 -2.25
CA VAL A 74 2.02 9.28 -1.61
C VAL A 74 1.67 8.65 -0.25
N GLY A 75 1.61 7.32 -0.19
CA GLY A 75 1.32 6.63 1.05
C GLY A 75 2.39 6.79 2.13
N ASN A 76 3.67 6.73 1.77
CA ASN A 76 4.74 6.92 2.76
C ASN A 76 4.93 8.38 3.16
N TYR A 77 4.71 9.34 2.25
CA TYR A 77 5.03 10.75 2.53
C TYR A 77 3.82 11.55 3.04
N PHE A 78 2.65 11.43 2.42
CA PHE A 78 1.47 12.26 2.74
C PHE A 78 0.53 11.60 3.75
N TRP A 79 0.43 10.27 3.77
CA TRP A 79 -0.49 9.57 4.69
C TRP A 79 0.09 9.31 6.09
N THR A 80 1.24 9.90 6.40
CA THR A 80 1.91 9.82 7.71
C THR A 80 1.02 10.26 8.86
N HIS A 81 0.12 11.22 8.65
CA HIS A 81 -0.86 11.61 9.65
C HIS A 81 -1.80 10.45 10.01
N TYR A 82 -2.39 9.77 9.01
CA TYR A 82 -3.26 8.62 9.25
C TYR A 82 -2.47 7.48 9.93
N PHE A 83 -1.25 7.26 9.49
CA PHE A 83 -0.42 6.19 10.01
C PHE A 83 0.05 6.43 11.47
N PHE A 84 0.61 7.60 11.77
CA PHE A 84 1.15 7.88 13.10
C PHE A 84 0.09 8.35 14.10
N THR A 85 -0.94 9.07 13.64
CA THR A 85 -1.94 9.68 14.55
C THR A 85 -3.23 8.86 14.62
N VAL A 86 -3.74 8.37 13.48
CA VAL A 86 -4.99 7.60 13.46
C VAL A 86 -4.76 6.16 13.91
N LEU A 87 -3.69 5.52 13.43
CA LEU A 87 -3.34 4.14 13.81
C LEU A 87 -2.41 4.02 15.03
N GLY A 88 -1.71 5.11 15.41
CA GLY A 88 -0.74 5.08 16.50
C GLY A 88 0.47 4.19 16.23
N ALA A 89 0.88 4.05 14.97
CA ALA A 89 2.11 3.37 14.59
C ALA A 89 3.34 4.29 14.84
N SER A 90 4.53 3.71 14.95
CA SER A 90 5.80 4.46 14.95
C SER A 90 6.99 3.58 14.57
N TYR A 91 8.03 4.21 14.01
CA TYR A 91 9.28 3.55 13.63
C TYR A 91 10.42 3.96 14.57
N THR A 92 11.04 2.98 15.23
CA THR A 92 12.09 3.21 16.24
C THR A 92 13.48 2.73 15.82
N PHE A 93 13.62 2.06 14.67
CA PHE A 93 14.93 1.60 14.19
C PHE A 93 15.79 2.75 13.63
N PRO A 94 17.14 2.63 13.70
CA PRO A 94 18.08 3.56 13.09
C PRO A 94 17.77 3.76 11.61
N SER A 95 17.52 5.01 11.20
CA SER A 95 17.27 5.31 9.79
C SER A 95 17.40 6.79 9.48
N TRP A 96 17.79 7.08 8.24
CA TRP A 96 17.49 8.36 7.62
C TRP A 96 15.99 8.43 7.33
N LYS A 97 15.35 9.52 7.74
CA LYS A 97 13.89 9.68 7.69
C LYS A 97 13.49 10.87 6.83
N MET A 98 12.35 10.74 6.16
CA MET A 98 11.65 11.79 5.45
C MET A 98 10.20 11.83 5.96
N ASN A 99 9.76 12.98 6.48
CA ASN A 99 8.47 13.10 7.19
C ASN A 99 8.26 12.03 8.29
N ASN A 100 9.31 11.77 9.08
CA ASN A 100 9.37 10.73 10.11
C ASN A 100 9.28 9.27 9.60
N VAL A 101 9.26 9.06 8.29
CA VAL A 101 9.24 7.73 7.68
C VAL A 101 10.66 7.35 7.22
N PRO A 102 11.19 6.18 7.65
CA PRO A 102 12.50 5.69 7.23
C PRO A 102 12.62 5.52 5.70
N HIS A 103 13.73 5.93 5.08
CA HIS A 103 13.93 5.72 3.62
C HIS A 103 13.84 4.24 3.22
N THR A 104 14.23 3.31 4.09
CA THR A 104 14.09 1.87 3.88
C THR A 104 12.64 1.46 3.65
N THR A 105 11.67 2.06 4.34
CA THR A 105 10.25 1.69 4.15
C THR A 105 9.75 2.15 2.79
N PHE A 106 10.17 3.30 2.26
CA PHE A 106 9.83 3.69 0.88
C PHE A 106 10.26 2.62 -0.14
N MET A 107 11.46 2.06 0.03
CA MET A 107 12.00 1.03 -0.86
C MET A 107 11.31 -0.33 -0.67
N LEU A 108 11.04 -0.72 0.58
CA LEU A 108 10.33 -1.96 0.88
C LEU A 108 8.87 -1.89 0.45
N THR A 109 8.16 -0.79 0.74
CA THR A 109 6.78 -0.58 0.28
C THR A 109 6.69 -0.68 -1.24
N HIS A 110 7.66 -0.15 -1.99
CA HIS A 110 7.67 -0.29 -3.44
C HIS A 110 7.60 -1.77 -3.88
N VAL A 111 8.44 -2.64 -3.32
CA VAL A 111 8.46 -4.06 -3.72
C VAL A 111 7.31 -4.87 -3.13
N CYS A 112 6.87 -4.56 -1.91
CA CYS A 112 5.67 -5.14 -1.31
C CYS A 112 4.46 -4.84 -2.18
N PHE A 113 4.21 -3.56 -2.47
CA PHE A 113 3.05 -3.13 -3.22
C PHE A 113 3.11 -3.67 -4.65
N LEU A 114 4.26 -3.63 -5.30
CA LEU A 114 4.40 -4.21 -6.64
C LEU A 114 4.02 -5.70 -6.64
N PHE A 115 4.48 -6.47 -5.65
CA PHE A 115 4.11 -7.87 -5.50
C PHE A 115 2.60 -8.08 -5.25
N TYR A 116 1.99 -7.31 -4.34
CA TYR A 116 0.56 -7.41 -4.03
C TYR A 116 -0.32 -7.08 -5.22
N HIS A 117 0.00 -6.00 -5.94
CA HIS A 117 -0.82 -5.54 -7.06
C HIS A 117 -0.70 -6.47 -8.27
N VAL A 118 0.49 -7.02 -8.54
CA VAL A 118 0.66 -8.05 -9.56
C VAL A 118 -0.11 -9.32 -9.20
N THR A 119 -0.02 -9.76 -7.94
CA THR A 119 -0.74 -10.94 -7.44
C THR A 119 -2.24 -10.72 -7.54
N SER A 120 -2.74 -9.54 -7.15
CA SER A 120 -4.12 -9.12 -7.32
C SER A 120 -4.56 -9.21 -8.79
N ASN A 121 -3.81 -8.60 -9.72
CA ASN A 121 -4.12 -8.68 -11.15
C ASN A 121 -4.21 -10.13 -11.66
N MET A 122 -3.29 -11.00 -11.23
CA MET A 122 -3.33 -12.41 -11.62
C MET A 122 -4.59 -13.11 -11.10
N THR A 123 -4.96 -12.88 -9.83
CA THR A 123 -6.16 -13.49 -9.24
C THR A 123 -7.45 -12.94 -9.84
N LEU A 124 -7.53 -11.63 -10.08
CA LEU A 124 -8.70 -10.98 -10.69
C LEU A 124 -8.91 -11.42 -12.14
N ARG A 125 -7.85 -11.51 -12.95
CA ARG A 125 -7.95 -12.04 -14.31
C ARG A 125 -8.41 -13.50 -14.33
N ARG A 126 -7.91 -14.32 -13.41
CA ARG A 126 -8.36 -15.72 -13.25
C ARG A 126 -9.83 -15.76 -12.83
N LEU A 127 -10.24 -14.95 -11.86
CA LEU A 127 -11.60 -14.87 -11.38
C LEU A 127 -12.56 -14.50 -12.53
N ARG A 128 -12.26 -13.43 -13.28
CA ARG A 128 -13.02 -13.02 -14.47
C ARG A 128 -13.17 -14.14 -15.49
N HIS A 129 -12.09 -14.89 -15.74
CA HIS A 129 -12.15 -16.05 -16.62
C HIS A 129 -13.07 -17.16 -16.07
N PHE A 130 -12.98 -17.48 -14.78
CA PHE A 130 -13.84 -18.49 -14.15
C PHE A 130 -15.31 -18.09 -14.11
N THR A 131 -15.61 -16.81 -13.89
CA THR A 131 -16.98 -16.30 -13.78
C THR A 131 -17.57 -15.85 -15.12
N ALA A 132 -16.83 -15.92 -16.23
CA ALA A 132 -17.24 -15.40 -17.54
C ALA A 132 -18.58 -15.98 -18.07
N HIS A 133 -18.94 -17.19 -17.64
CA HIS A 133 -20.19 -17.86 -18.01
C HIS A 133 -21.40 -17.45 -17.16
N LEU A 134 -21.18 -16.75 -16.05
CA LEU A 134 -22.22 -16.30 -15.12
C LEU A 134 -22.82 -14.96 -15.58
N SER A 135 -23.96 -14.57 -15.01
CA SER A 135 -24.58 -13.28 -15.31
C SER A 135 -23.70 -12.11 -14.86
N GLU A 136 -23.81 -10.97 -15.55
CA GLU A 136 -23.00 -9.78 -15.29
C GLU A 136 -23.08 -9.31 -13.84
N LYS A 137 -24.26 -9.35 -13.22
CA LYS A 137 -24.45 -9.01 -11.80
C LYS A 137 -23.63 -9.90 -10.88
N VAL A 138 -23.59 -11.21 -11.16
CA VAL A 138 -22.83 -12.17 -10.34
C VAL A 138 -21.34 -11.91 -10.53
N GLN A 139 -20.87 -11.66 -11.77
CA GLN A 139 -19.47 -11.30 -12.01
C GLN A 139 -19.03 -10.07 -11.21
N TRP A 140 -19.83 -9.00 -11.23
CA TRP A 140 -19.56 -7.77 -10.46
C TRP A 140 -19.50 -8.02 -8.96
N VAL A 141 -20.49 -8.73 -8.40
CA VAL A 141 -20.52 -9.03 -6.97
C VAL A 141 -19.35 -9.91 -6.56
N THR A 142 -19.02 -10.93 -7.35
CA THR A 142 -17.89 -11.82 -7.09
C THR A 142 -16.56 -11.09 -7.17
N GLU A 143 -16.37 -10.21 -8.17
CA GLU A 143 -15.16 -9.39 -8.30
C GLU A 143 -15.01 -8.41 -7.12
N ALA A 144 -16.07 -7.70 -6.76
CA ALA A 144 -16.06 -6.78 -5.62
C ALA A 144 -15.77 -7.52 -4.30
N ALA A 145 -16.42 -8.65 -4.05
CA ALA A 145 -16.17 -9.47 -2.88
C ALA A 145 -14.72 -9.96 -2.82
N TRP A 146 -14.17 -10.40 -3.96
CA TRP A 146 -12.78 -10.84 -4.04
C TRP A 146 -11.79 -9.70 -3.74
N ILE A 147 -12.02 -8.50 -4.28
CA ILE A 147 -11.18 -7.33 -4.00
C ILE A 147 -11.18 -7.04 -2.49
N LEU A 148 -12.35 -7.01 -1.85
CA LEU A 148 -12.46 -6.72 -0.42
C LEU A 148 -11.77 -7.78 0.44
N VAL A 149 -12.00 -9.06 0.14
CA VAL A 149 -11.36 -10.18 0.85
C VAL A 149 -9.84 -10.14 0.67
N LEU A 150 -9.35 -9.96 -0.56
CA LEU A 150 -7.92 -9.92 -0.84
C LEU A 150 -7.25 -8.70 -0.20
N ALA A 151 -7.89 -7.53 -0.26
CA ALA A 151 -7.40 -6.31 0.35
C ALA A 151 -7.24 -6.46 1.86
N TYR A 152 -8.26 -6.99 2.54
CA TYR A 152 -8.20 -7.25 3.97
C TYR A 152 -7.15 -8.32 4.31
N PHE A 153 -7.10 -9.41 3.54
CA PHE A 153 -6.13 -10.48 3.75
C PHE A 153 -4.68 -9.98 3.66
N ILE A 154 -4.35 -9.18 2.65
CA ILE A 154 -3.01 -8.60 2.50
C ILE A 154 -2.70 -7.62 3.64
N ALA A 155 -3.64 -6.73 3.98
CA ALA A 155 -3.46 -5.79 5.09
C ALA A 155 -3.23 -6.50 6.44
N TYR A 156 -3.96 -7.60 6.67
CA TYR A 156 -3.80 -8.44 7.86
C TYR A 156 -2.43 -9.14 7.89
N LEU A 157 -2.00 -9.74 6.78
CA LEU A 157 -0.68 -10.38 6.69
C LEU A 157 0.46 -9.39 6.91
N GLU A 158 0.37 -8.18 6.34
CA GLU A 158 1.36 -7.13 6.61
C GLU A 158 1.36 -6.73 8.08
N THR A 159 0.19 -6.56 8.69
CA THR A 159 0.10 -6.19 10.11
C THR A 159 0.74 -7.25 11.00
N ILE A 160 0.55 -8.54 10.70
CA ILE A 160 1.25 -9.64 11.42
C ILE A 160 2.76 -9.59 11.17
N ALA A 161 3.18 -9.48 9.91
CA ALA A 161 4.60 -9.48 9.56
C ALA A 161 5.34 -8.31 10.25
N ILE A 162 4.70 -7.15 10.29
CA ILE A 162 5.20 -5.95 10.94
C ILE A 162 5.18 -6.06 12.46
N ALA A 163 4.11 -6.60 13.06
CA ALA A 163 4.01 -6.68 14.52
C ALA A 163 5.05 -7.63 15.14
N ASN A 164 5.61 -8.55 14.35
CA ASN A 164 6.74 -9.40 14.74
C ASN A 164 8.10 -8.67 14.68
N PHE A 165 8.16 -7.48 14.09
CA PHE A 165 9.37 -6.66 14.05
C PHE A 165 9.39 -5.66 15.23
N PRO A 166 10.33 -5.78 16.18
CA PRO A 166 10.27 -5.06 17.46
C PRO A 166 10.43 -3.53 17.34
N TYR A 167 11.01 -3.06 16.23
CA TYR A 167 11.24 -1.64 15.98
C TYR A 167 10.12 -0.95 15.20
N TYR A 168 9.00 -1.64 15.01
CA TYR A 168 7.76 -1.05 14.58
C TYR A 168 6.75 -1.21 15.72
N GLN A 169 6.38 -0.08 16.33
CA GLN A 169 5.55 -0.07 17.53
C GLN A 169 4.14 0.42 17.22
N PHE A 170 3.16 -0.22 17.83
CA PHE A 170 1.78 0.24 17.91
C PHE A 170 1.46 0.59 19.36
N VAL A 171 0.77 1.72 19.57
CA VAL A 171 0.28 2.11 20.90
C VAL A 171 -0.74 1.08 21.42
N ASP A 172 -1.67 0.64 20.57
CA ASP A 172 -2.63 -0.42 20.88
C ASP A 172 -2.62 -1.49 19.78
N ARG A 173 -1.97 -2.63 20.07
CA ARG A 173 -1.86 -3.76 19.14
C ARG A 173 -3.19 -4.44 18.91
N ASP A 174 -4.04 -4.55 19.93
CA ASP A 174 -5.32 -5.25 19.82
C ASP A 174 -6.28 -4.47 18.92
N SER A 175 -6.33 -3.14 19.07
CA SER A 175 -7.09 -2.26 18.19
C SER A 175 -6.51 -2.24 16.76
N MET A 176 -5.18 -2.30 16.62
CA MET A 176 -4.55 -2.42 15.30
C MET A 176 -4.99 -3.70 14.58
N TYR A 177 -5.01 -4.85 15.27
CA TYR A 177 -5.45 -6.11 14.66
C TYR A 177 -6.94 -6.13 14.32
N LYS A 178 -7.80 -5.55 15.17
CA LYS A 178 -9.26 -5.56 14.99
C LYS A 178 -9.75 -4.54 13.96
N VAL A 179 -9.22 -3.32 14.02
CA VAL A 179 -9.75 -2.17 13.27
C VAL A 179 -8.69 -1.55 12.36
N GLY A 180 -7.43 -1.50 12.81
CA GLY A 180 -6.33 -0.96 12.01
C GLY A 180 -6.10 -1.72 10.69
N CYS A 181 -6.23 -3.05 10.69
CA CYS A 181 -6.18 -3.85 9.46
C CYS A 181 -7.25 -3.42 8.44
N LEU A 182 -8.47 -3.11 8.89
CA LEU A 182 -9.55 -2.66 8.01
C LEU A 182 -9.28 -1.27 7.46
N PHE A 183 -8.75 -0.36 8.29
CA PHE A 183 -8.30 0.96 7.84
C PHE A 183 -7.19 0.86 6.78
N TYR A 184 -6.21 -0.01 7.00
CA TYR A 184 -5.14 -0.24 6.04
C TYR A 184 -5.63 -0.92 4.75
N ALA A 185 -6.62 -1.82 4.85
CA ALA A 185 -7.22 -2.49 3.70
C ALA A 185 -7.84 -1.52 2.68
N ILE A 186 -8.22 -0.30 3.08
CA ILE A 186 -8.73 0.75 2.18
C ILE A 186 -7.74 1.04 1.05
N TYR A 187 -6.44 0.97 1.34
CA TYR A 187 -5.38 1.25 0.37
C TYR A 187 -5.53 0.29 -0.81
N PHE A 188 -5.63 -1.00 -0.49
CA PHE A 188 -5.72 -2.09 -1.45
C PHE A 188 -7.09 -2.23 -2.10
N ALA A 189 -8.17 -1.95 -1.35
CA ALA A 189 -9.54 -1.99 -1.87
C ALA A 189 -9.72 -1.02 -3.04
N VAL A 190 -9.05 0.13 -3.00
CA VAL A 190 -9.03 1.10 -4.10
C VAL A 190 -7.92 0.77 -5.11
N SER A 191 -6.70 0.50 -4.65
CA SER A 191 -5.54 0.43 -5.53
C SER A 191 -5.56 -0.80 -6.45
N PHE A 192 -6.09 -1.93 -6.00
CA PHE A 192 -6.18 -3.15 -6.81
C PHE A 192 -7.00 -2.98 -8.10
N PRO A 193 -8.28 -2.57 -8.05
CA PRO A 193 -9.04 -2.35 -9.28
C PRO A 193 -8.46 -1.21 -10.13
N MET A 194 -7.88 -0.18 -9.50
CA MET A 194 -7.27 0.93 -10.23
C MET A 194 -6.05 0.47 -11.04
N PHE A 195 -5.14 -0.29 -10.43
CA PHE A 195 -3.93 -0.84 -11.03
C PHE A 195 -4.22 -1.91 -12.10
N LEU A 196 -5.29 -2.68 -11.94
CA LEU A 196 -5.69 -3.69 -12.93
C LEU A 196 -5.99 -3.07 -14.30
N ARG A 197 -6.37 -1.79 -14.38
CA ARG A 197 -6.73 -1.14 -15.65
C ARG A 197 -5.55 -0.88 -16.57
N ILE A 198 -4.32 -0.88 -16.06
CA ILE A 198 -3.10 -0.62 -16.84
C ILE A 198 -3.04 -1.61 -18.00
N ASP A 199 -3.13 -1.10 -19.23
CA ASP A 199 -3.00 -1.86 -20.48
C ASP A 199 -3.94 -3.08 -20.63
N GLU A 200 -5.02 -3.14 -19.85
CA GLU A 200 -5.93 -4.29 -19.76
C GLU A 200 -6.84 -4.40 -20.99
N LYS A 201 -7.25 -3.26 -21.56
CA LYS A 201 -8.12 -3.21 -22.74
C LYS A 201 -7.28 -3.39 -24.02
N PRO A 202 -7.59 -4.38 -24.88
CA PRO A 202 -6.94 -4.51 -26.19
C PRO A 202 -7.08 -3.22 -27.01
N GLY A 203 -5.97 -2.71 -27.57
CA GLY A 203 -5.97 -1.48 -28.36
C GLY A 203 -5.89 -0.17 -27.57
N ASP A 204 -6.08 -0.17 -26.24
CA ASP A 204 -5.96 1.03 -25.38
C ASP A 204 -4.70 0.90 -24.49
N LYS A 205 -3.53 1.11 -25.09
CA LYS A 205 -2.25 1.13 -24.36
C LYS A 205 -2.01 2.51 -23.76
N TRP A 206 -1.73 2.54 -22.46
CA TRP A 206 -1.56 3.78 -21.71
C TRP A 206 -0.15 4.31 -21.88
N ASP A 207 0.00 5.62 -21.96
CA ASP A 207 1.29 6.30 -21.89
C ASP A 207 1.67 6.62 -20.44
N LEU A 208 2.93 7.02 -20.21
CA LEU A 208 3.43 7.30 -18.85
C LEU A 208 2.68 8.44 -18.14
N PRO A 209 2.29 9.56 -18.82
CA PRO A 209 1.47 10.60 -18.19
C PRO A 209 0.13 10.08 -17.68
N ARG A 210 -0.61 9.27 -18.47
CA ARG A 210 -1.87 8.67 -18.02
C ARG A 210 -1.66 7.78 -16.80
N ILE A 211 -0.59 6.98 -16.79
CA ILE A 211 -0.23 6.15 -15.63
C ILE A 211 -0.01 7.00 -14.37
N ALA A 212 0.70 8.12 -14.50
CA ALA A 212 1.00 9.00 -13.37
C ALA A 212 -0.27 9.67 -12.82
N VAL A 213 -1.11 10.21 -13.71
CA VAL A 213 -2.40 10.81 -13.34
C VAL A 213 -3.32 9.78 -12.68
N ASP A 214 -3.34 8.56 -13.19
CA ASP A 214 -4.16 7.48 -12.65
C ASP A 214 -3.72 7.06 -11.23
N ALA A 215 -2.41 6.92 -10.99
CA ALA A 215 -1.87 6.63 -9.66
C ALA A 215 -2.19 7.75 -8.65
N LEU A 216 -2.06 9.01 -9.07
CA LEU A 216 -2.44 10.16 -8.24
C LEU A 216 -3.93 10.18 -7.94
N GLY A 217 -4.78 9.87 -8.93
CA GLY A 217 -6.22 9.75 -8.74
C GLY A 217 -6.60 8.64 -7.76
N ALA A 218 -5.96 7.46 -7.86
CA ALA A 218 -6.14 6.38 -6.91
C ALA A 218 -5.70 6.78 -5.49
N ALA A 219 -4.56 7.46 -5.37
CA ALA A 219 -4.07 7.95 -4.09
C ALA A 219 -5.00 9.01 -3.48
N MET A 220 -5.54 9.93 -4.28
CA MET A 220 -6.51 10.92 -3.79
C MET A 220 -7.80 10.24 -3.31
N LEU A 221 -8.30 9.24 -4.04
CA LEU A 221 -9.48 8.49 -3.63
C LEU A 221 -9.26 7.76 -2.30
N VAL A 222 -8.11 7.11 -2.11
CA VAL A 222 -7.73 6.53 -0.80
C VAL A 222 -7.72 7.63 0.26
N THR A 223 -7.06 8.76 -0.01
CA THR A 223 -6.97 9.90 0.93
C THR A 223 -8.37 10.35 1.39
N ILE A 224 -9.31 10.51 0.47
CA ILE A 224 -10.69 10.90 0.80
C ILE A 224 -11.34 9.88 1.74
N ILE A 225 -11.23 8.58 1.45
CA ILE A 225 -11.85 7.53 2.28
C ILE A 225 -11.20 7.48 3.67
N LEU A 226 -9.86 7.60 3.75
CA LEU A 226 -9.15 7.67 5.02
C LEU A 226 -9.57 8.91 5.83
N ASP A 227 -9.81 10.03 5.16
CA ASP A 227 -10.24 11.26 5.81
C ASP A 227 -11.67 11.18 6.34
N LEU A 228 -12.58 10.59 5.56
CA LEU A 228 -13.94 10.30 6.01
C LEU A 228 -13.91 9.39 7.25
N TRP A 229 -13.08 8.34 7.22
CA TRP A 229 -12.89 7.49 8.40
C TRP A 229 -12.41 8.31 9.60
N ARG A 230 -11.36 9.11 9.43
CA ARG A 230 -10.82 9.96 10.50
C ARG A 230 -11.88 10.90 11.08
N ILE A 231 -12.72 11.52 10.24
CA ILE A 231 -13.75 12.47 10.68
C ILE A 231 -14.91 11.78 11.38
N PHE A 232 -15.42 10.66 10.84
CA PHE A 232 -16.64 10.02 11.34
C PHE A 232 -16.40 8.97 12.41
N LEU A 233 -15.29 8.23 12.35
CA LEU A 233 -14.97 7.14 13.27
C LEU A 233 -13.84 7.50 14.24
N GLY A 234 -12.97 8.44 13.86
CA GLY A 234 -11.86 8.87 14.70
C GLY A 234 -10.65 7.93 14.67
N PRO A 235 -9.62 8.25 15.48
CA PRO A 235 -8.45 7.40 15.67
C PRO A 235 -8.76 6.16 16.51
N ILE A 236 -8.00 5.09 16.28
CA ILE A 236 -8.12 3.85 17.07
C ILE A 236 -7.29 3.92 18.36
N VAL A 237 -6.57 5.01 18.58
CA VAL A 237 -5.73 5.26 19.76
C VAL A 237 -6.16 6.56 20.45
N PRO A 238 -5.99 6.67 21.79
CA PRO A 238 -6.30 7.89 22.51
C PRO A 238 -5.48 9.07 21.97
N ILE A 239 -6.14 10.18 21.63
CA ILE A 239 -5.45 11.42 21.26
C ILE A 239 -4.99 12.11 22.55
N PRO A 240 -3.69 12.43 22.70
CA PRO A 240 -3.22 13.22 23.83
C PRO A 240 -3.99 14.55 23.93
N ASP A 241 -4.39 14.96 25.13
CA ASP A 241 -5.27 16.12 25.37
C ASP A 241 -4.78 17.42 24.69
N ALA A 242 -3.46 17.59 24.55
CA ALA A 242 -2.85 18.74 23.86
C ALA A 242 -3.11 18.83 22.35
N LYS A 243 -3.66 17.77 21.72
CA LYS A 243 -4.00 17.72 20.28
C LYS A 243 -5.50 17.56 20.02
N GLN A 244 -6.33 17.56 21.07
CA GLN A 244 -7.77 17.54 20.92
C GLN A 244 -8.22 18.90 20.37
N CYS A 245 -8.66 18.93 19.11
CA CYS A 245 -9.38 20.10 18.62
C CYS A 245 -10.72 20.21 19.39
N PRO A 246 -11.15 21.42 19.81
CA PRO A 246 -12.38 21.59 20.59
C PRO A 246 -13.67 21.13 19.90
N GLN A 247 -13.61 20.80 18.60
CA GLN A 247 -14.74 20.35 17.81
C GLN A 247 -14.40 19.03 17.11
N SER A 248 -14.99 17.94 17.59
CA SER A 248 -15.13 16.70 16.84
C SER A 248 -16.29 16.89 15.84
N GLY A 249 -15.97 17.12 14.55
CA GLY A 249 -16.96 17.23 13.49
C GLY A 249 -16.63 18.31 12.46
N LEU A 250 -17.47 18.41 11.41
CA LEU A 250 -17.34 19.51 10.46
C LEU A 250 -17.86 20.80 11.14
N PRO A 251 -17.17 21.94 10.96
CA PRO A 251 -17.47 23.17 11.71
C PRO A 251 -18.86 23.75 11.46
N TRP A 252 -19.60 23.25 10.46
CA TRP A 252 -20.97 23.68 10.15
C TRP A 252 -22.08 22.78 10.75
N PHE A 253 -21.71 21.70 11.46
CA PHE A 253 -22.66 20.83 12.19
C PHE A 253 -22.73 21.14 13.68
N THR A 254 -22.14 22.24 14.17
CA THR A 254 -22.41 22.71 15.52
C THR A 254 -23.87 23.10 15.63
N GLU A 255 -24.68 22.23 16.23
CA GLU A 255 -25.92 22.63 16.85
C GLU A 255 -25.61 23.78 17.80
N ASN A 256 -26.31 24.90 17.59
CA ASN A 256 -26.38 25.97 18.57
C ASN A 256 -26.97 25.37 19.85
N VAL A 257 -26.11 24.89 20.74
CA VAL A 257 -26.51 24.59 22.13
C VAL A 257 -26.84 25.93 22.74
N ASN A 258 -28.12 26.28 22.67
CA ASN A 258 -28.68 27.48 23.26
C ASN A 258 -28.29 27.52 24.74
N LEU A 259 -27.61 28.60 25.10
CA LEU A 259 -27.50 29.06 26.48
C LEU A 259 -28.90 29.45 26.97
N THR A 260 -29.50 28.60 27.80
CA THR A 260 -30.52 28.98 28.79
C THR A 260 -30.33 28.16 30.04
#